data_AF-A0A968YFU8-F1
#
_entry.id   AF-A0A968YFU8-F1
#
_cell.length_a   1.000
_cell.length_b   1.000
_cell.length_c   1.000
_cell.angle_alpha   90.00
_cell.angle_beta   90.00
_cell.angle_gamma   90.00
#
_symmetry.space_group_name_H-M   'P 1'
#
loop_
_entity.id
_entity.type
_entity.pdbx_description
1 polymer ?
#
loop_
_entity_poly.entity_id
_entity_poly.type
_entity_poly.pdbx_seq_one_letter_code
_entity_poly.pdbx_strand_id
1 'polypeptide(L)' 'CLGDRRQVHRRLQELSVQAWCLADGQLRVKVNNHVEAAQVQSVLQQFVASRSELVSWLEECWQR' A
#
# COMPACT_ATOMS: atom_id res chain seq x y z
N CYS A 1 2.90 -13.26 -5.43
CA CYS A 1 1.99 -14.43 -5.37
C CYS A 1 0.56 -13.97 -5.00
N LEU A 2 -0.48 -14.79 -5.21
CA LEU A 2 -1.87 -14.43 -4.83
C LEU A 2 -2.05 -14.06 -3.33
N GLY A 3 -1.10 -14.45 -2.46
CA GLY A 3 -1.05 -14.08 -1.05
C GLY A 3 -0.86 -12.57 -0.80
N ASP A 4 0.02 -11.92 -1.57
CA ASP A 4 0.38 -10.51 -1.35
C ASP A 4 -0.80 -9.60 -1.65
N ARG A 5 -1.57 -9.89 -2.72
CA ARG A 5 -2.74 -9.08 -3.12
C ARG A 5 -3.84 -9.06 -2.07
N ARG A 6 -4.15 -10.22 -1.47
CA ARG A 6 -5.18 -10.31 -0.41
C ARG A 6 -4.73 -9.58 0.85
N GLN A 7 -3.43 -9.61 1.14
CA GLN A 7 -2.85 -8.93 2.29
C GLN A 7 -2.83 -7.42 2.10
N VAL A 8 -2.48 -6.93 0.91
CA VAL A 8 -2.58 -5.51 0.52
C VAL A 8 -4.03 -5.03 0.66
N HIS A 9 -4.99 -5.75 0.07
CA HIS A 9 -6.42 -5.38 0.14
C HIS A 9 -6.91 -5.27 1.58
N ARG A 10 -6.58 -6.26 2.43
CA ARG A 10 -6.93 -6.23 3.85
C ARG A 10 -6.32 -5.02 4.56
N ARG A 11 -5.02 -4.75 4.36
CA ARG A 11 -4.35 -3.61 5.02
C ARG A 11 -4.93 -2.26 4.60
N LEU A 12 -5.30 -2.10 3.33
CA LEU A 12 -5.98 -0.90 2.87
C LEU A 12 -7.35 -0.73 3.56
N GLN A 13 -8.12 -1.81 3.69
CA GLN A 13 -9.41 -1.77 4.41
C GLN A 13 -9.26 -1.43 5.90
N GLU A 14 -8.24 -1.97 6.58
CA GLU A 14 -7.94 -1.64 7.98
C GLU A 14 -7.58 -0.17 8.17
N LEU A 15 -7.00 0.47 7.15
CA LEU A 15 -6.72 1.91 7.11
C LEU A 15 -7.93 2.74 6.66
N SER A 16 -9.11 2.13 6.51
CA SER A 16 -10.33 2.77 5.98
C SER A 16 -10.18 3.31 4.55
N VAL A 17 -9.20 2.81 3.79
CA VAL A 17 -9.02 3.15 2.38
C VAL A 17 -9.93 2.26 1.53
N GLN A 18 -10.71 2.89 0.65
CA GLN A 18 -11.65 2.17 -0.22
C GLN A 18 -10.89 1.39 -1.30
N ALA A 19 -10.93 0.06 -1.21
CA ALA A 19 -10.26 -0.84 -2.16
C ALA A 19 -11.13 -2.05 -2.53
N TRP A 20 -11.05 -2.47 -3.80
CA TRP A 20 -11.82 -3.57 -4.38
C TRP A 20 -10.95 -4.48 -5.23
N CYS A 21 -11.19 -5.79 -5.14
CA CYS A 21 -10.63 -6.75 -6.09
C CYS A 21 -11.62 -6.92 -7.25
N LEU A 22 -11.16 -6.66 -8.48
CA LEU A 22 -11.92 -6.86 -9.70
C LEU A 22 -11.89 -8.33 -10.12
N ALA A 23 -12.84 -8.73 -10.97
CA ALA A 23 -12.96 -10.10 -11.47
C ALA A 23 -11.74 -10.55 -12.31
N ASP A 24 -11.02 -9.59 -12.90
CA ASP A 24 -9.76 -9.81 -13.63
C ASP A 24 -8.53 -9.98 -12.70
N GLY A 25 -8.74 -9.89 -11.38
CA GLY A 25 -7.68 -10.01 -10.39
C GLY A 25 -6.91 -8.73 -10.09
N GLN A 26 -7.31 -7.58 -10.64
CA GLN A 26 -6.71 -6.29 -10.29
C GLN A 26 -7.23 -5.79 -8.94
N LEU A 27 -6.37 -5.09 -8.20
CA LEU A 27 -6.75 -4.33 -7.01
C LEU A 27 -6.94 -2.87 -7.40
N ARG A 28 -8.16 -2.35 -7.27
CA ARG A 28 -8.49 -0.95 -7.51
C ARG A 28 -8.66 -0.24 -6.17
N VAL A 29 -8.05 0.92 -6.03
CA VAL A 29 -8.11 1.75 -4.82
C VAL A 29 -8.63 3.12 -5.20
N LYS A 30 -9.58 3.65 -4.43
CA LYS A 30 -10.02 5.04 -4.55
C LYS A 30 -9.23 5.88 -3.57
N VAL A 31 -8.55 6.90 -4.08
CA VAL A 31 -7.76 7.84 -3.29
C VAL A 31 -8.47 9.19 -3.32
N ASN A 32 -8.97 9.63 -2.17
CA ASN A 32 -9.75 10.86 -2.02
C ASN A 32 -8.90 12.05 -1.58
N ASN A 33 -7.73 11.81 -0.97
CA ASN A 33 -6.86 12.86 -0.45
C ASN A 33 -5.39 12.39 -0.39
N HIS A 34 -4.50 13.31 -0.05
CA HIS A 34 -3.06 13.07 0.03
C HIS A 34 -2.66 12.08 1.14
N VAL A 35 -3.43 12.03 2.24
CA VAL A 35 -3.19 11.07 3.33
C VAL A 35 -3.47 9.65 2.85
N GLU A 36 -4.60 9.43 2.17
CA GLU A 36 -4.92 8.13 1.56
C GLU A 36 -3.88 7.73 0.51
N ALA A 37 -3.37 8.69 -0.28
CA ALA A 37 -2.31 8.42 -1.25
C ALA A 37 -1.03 7.90 -0.55
N ALA A 38 -0.62 8.56 0.53
CA ALA A 38 0.55 8.17 1.32
C ALA A 38 0.35 6.80 1.99
N GLN A 39 -0.85 6.53 2.52
CA GLN A 39 -1.21 5.23 3.09
C GLN A 39 -1.12 4.11 2.05
N VAL A 40 -1.66 4.32 0.85
CA VAL A 40 -1.57 3.35 -0.25
C VAL A 40 -0.11 3.07 -0.62
N GLN A 41 0.71 4.12 -0.78
CA GLN A 41 2.12 3.95 -1.11
C GLN A 41 2.86 3.16 -0.02
N SER A 42 2.63 3.50 1.25
CA SER A 42 3.25 2.81 2.39
C SER A 42 2.87 1.33 2.42
N VAL A 43 1.58 1.02 2.23
CA VAL A 43 1.10 -0.38 2.17
C VAL A 43 1.76 -1.10 1.02
N LEU A 44 1.79 -0.54 -0.19
CA LEU A 44 2.44 -1.20 -1.34
C LEU A 44 3.91 -1.49 -1.06
N GLN A 45 4.67 -0.49 -0.57
CA GLN A 45 6.09 -0.66 -0.27
C GLN A 45 6.35 -1.81 0.71
N GLN A 46 5.48 -2.03 1.70
CA GLN A 46 5.62 -3.17 2.64
C GLN A 46 5.61 -4.55 1.95
N PHE A 47 5.03 -4.65 0.76
CA PHE A 47 4.92 -5.91 0.02
C PHE A 47 5.82 -6.00 -1.21
N VAL A 48 6.23 -4.87 -1.80
CA VAL A 48 7.05 -4.87 -3.03
C VAL A 48 8.52 -4.60 -2.78
N ALA A 49 8.85 -3.87 -1.71
CA ALA A 49 10.22 -3.49 -1.41
C ALA A 49 10.90 -4.48 -0.47
N SER A 50 12.21 -4.66 -0.65
CA SER A 50 13.05 -5.33 0.33
C SER A 50 13.07 -4.55 1.65
N ARG A 51 13.42 -5.24 2.74
CA ARG A 51 13.52 -4.60 4.05
C ARG A 51 14.52 -3.43 4.06
N SER A 52 15.63 -3.54 3.34
CA SER A 52 16.62 -2.46 3.21
C SER A 52 16.05 -1.23 2.52
N GLU A 53 15.31 -1.42 1.42
CA GLU A 53 14.68 -0.32 0.68
C GLU A 53 13.61 0.38 1.52
N LEU A 54 12.85 -0.37 2.31
CA LEU A 54 11.89 0.21 3.27
C LEU A 54 12.57 1.08 4.32
N VAL A 55 13.69 0.63 4.88
CA VAL A 55 14.45 1.40 5.88
C VAL A 55 15.00 2.69 5.25
N SER A 56 15.65 2.59 4.09
CA SER A 56 16.18 3.77 3.39
C SER A 56 15.07 4.77 3.04
N TRP A 57 13.91 4.30 2.61
CA TRP A 57 12.77 5.17 2.32
C TRP A 57 12.23 5.88 3.56
N LEU A 58 12.15 5.18 4.69
CA LEU A 58 11.77 5.81 5.96
C LEU A 58 12.80 6.87 6.37
N GLU A 59 14.09 6.56 6.27
CA GLU A 59 15.16 7.53 6.57
C GLU A 59 15.02 8.79 5.70
N GLU A 60 14.76 8.66 4.40
CA GLU A 60 14.50 9.79 3.51
C GLU A 60 13.26 10.62 3.91
N CYS A 61 12.18 9.96 4.32
CA CYS A 61 10.97 10.63 4.80
C CYS A 61 11.22 11.44 6.07
N TRP A 62 12.11 10.99 6.95
CA TRP A 62 12.43 11.69 8.21
C TRP A 62 13.36 12.89 8.02
N GLN A 63 14.09 12.96 6.91
CA GLN A 63 14.97 14.09 6.58
C GLN A 63 14.24 15.23 5.83
N ARG A 64 12.93 15.08 5.59
CA ARG A 64 12.08 16.08 4.94
C ARG A 64 11.15 16.73 5.96
#